data_AF-A0A3D1E1V2-F1
#
_entry.id   AF-A0A3D1E1V2-F1
#
_cell.length_a   1.000
_cell.length_b   1.000
_cell.length_c   1.000
_cell.angle_alpha   90.00
_cell.angle_beta   90.00
_cell.angle_gamma   90.00
#
_symmetry.space_group_name_H-M   'P 1'
#
loop_
_entity.id
_entity.type
_entity.pdbx_description
1 polymer ?
#
loop_
_entity_poly.entity_id
_entity_poly.type
_entity_poly.pdbx_seq_one_letter_code
_entity_poly.pdbx_strand_id
1 'polypeptide(L)'
;LPEVPDHVVIGVASRFVEAILDQAIGLGVKAATIFAACYLDDDDSPHLSARIAAKAAEAGMAVCGANCMGFYTPSAGLRVASAVSPSGLQKGGIAWIAQSGSAFSALPNNDRRLGFTLAVSTGMELVTTVADYMDWALHQPETRVIGLFVETIRDPAGFLQAL
;
A
#
# COMPACT_ATOMS: atom_id res chain seq x y z
N LEU A 1 -14.04 -5.11 17.44
CA LEU A 1 -15.13 -4.39 16.73
C LEU A 1 -16.33 -5.33 16.64
N PRO A 2 -17.57 -4.86 16.45
CA PRO A 2 -18.74 -5.74 16.35
C PRO A 2 -18.72 -6.68 15.13
N GLU A 3 -17.94 -6.32 14.09
CA GLU A 3 -17.70 -7.11 12.89
C GLU A 3 -16.19 -7.19 12.57
N VAL A 4 -15.82 -8.14 11.70
CA VAL A 4 -14.45 -8.26 11.20
C VAL A 4 -14.20 -7.12 10.20
N PRO A 5 -13.17 -6.28 10.41
CA PRO A 5 -12.87 -5.22 9.47
C PRO A 5 -12.30 -5.78 8.17
N ASP A 6 -12.68 -5.21 7.02
CA ASP A 6 -12.08 -5.58 5.73
C ASP A 6 -10.60 -5.14 5.64
N HIS A 7 -10.24 -4.05 6.32
CA HIS A 7 -8.91 -3.46 6.30
C HIS A 7 -8.45 -3.01 7.69
N VAL A 8 -7.19 -3.24 8.02
CA VAL A 8 -6.55 -2.76 9.25
C VAL A 8 -5.33 -1.89 8.96
N VAL A 9 -5.11 -0.89 9.81
CA VAL A 9 -3.93 -0.02 9.75
C VAL A 9 -2.99 -0.36 10.91
N ILE A 10 -1.80 -0.85 10.59
CA ILE A 10 -0.78 -1.24 11.56
C ILE A 10 0.25 -0.10 11.68
N GLY A 11 -0.02 0.80 12.62
CA GLY A 11 0.80 1.98 12.94
C GLY A 11 1.63 1.83 14.22
N VAL A 12 2.18 0.64 14.48
CA VAL A 12 3.00 0.34 15.68
C VAL A 12 4.46 0.11 15.32
N ALA A 13 5.35 0.08 16.32
CA ALA A 13 6.77 -0.26 16.10
C ALA A 13 6.95 -1.68 15.54
N SER A 14 8.00 -1.91 14.73
CA SER A 14 8.27 -3.17 14.02
C SER A 14 8.11 -4.42 14.89
N ARG A 15 8.62 -4.40 16.13
CA ARG A 15 8.54 -5.53 17.07
C ARG A 15 7.12 -6.02 17.40
N PHE A 16 6.10 -5.21 17.15
CA PHE A 16 4.70 -5.56 17.40
C PHE A 16 3.94 -5.94 16.13
N VAL A 17 4.52 -5.71 14.94
CA VAL A 17 3.79 -5.89 13.67
C VAL A 17 3.38 -7.33 13.44
N GLU A 18 4.29 -8.29 13.64
CA GLU A 18 4.01 -9.72 13.40
C GLU A 18 2.88 -10.24 14.29
N ALA A 19 2.89 -9.90 15.59
CA ALA A 19 1.83 -10.31 16.51
C ALA A 19 0.46 -9.71 16.15
N ILE A 20 0.41 -8.45 15.69
CA ILE A 20 -0.84 -7.81 15.25
C ILE A 20 -1.31 -8.40 13.91
N LEU A 21 -0.38 -8.69 13.01
CA LEU A 21 -0.67 -9.35 11.74
C LEU A 21 -1.32 -10.72 11.96
N ASP A 22 -0.75 -11.53 12.87
CA ASP A 22 -1.30 -12.84 13.22
C ASP A 22 -2.74 -12.74 13.76
N GLN A 23 -3.03 -11.72 14.57
CA GLN A 23 -4.39 -11.47 15.04
C GLN A 23 -5.33 -11.07 13.90
N ALA A 24 -4.90 -10.19 13.00
CA ALA A 24 -5.70 -9.77 11.85
C ALA A 24 -6.02 -10.94 10.92
N ILE A 25 -5.02 -11.79 10.63
CA ILE A 25 -5.19 -13.02 9.86
C ILE A 25 -6.16 -13.97 10.57
N GLY A 26 -5.99 -14.21 11.87
CA GLY A 26 -6.88 -15.08 12.65
C GLY A 26 -8.34 -14.61 12.69
N LEU A 27 -8.58 -13.31 12.53
CA LEU A 27 -9.92 -12.73 12.42
C LEU A 27 -10.49 -12.78 10.99
N GLY A 28 -9.68 -13.11 9.98
CA GLY A 28 -10.10 -13.11 8.58
C GLY A 28 -10.11 -11.72 7.92
N VAL A 29 -9.27 -10.79 8.40
CA VAL A 29 -9.08 -9.49 7.76
C VAL A 29 -8.47 -9.68 6.37
N LYS A 30 -8.99 -8.95 5.37
CA LYS A 30 -8.60 -9.14 3.96
C LYS A 30 -7.43 -8.28 3.52
N ALA A 31 -7.19 -7.15 4.19
CA ALA A 31 -6.14 -6.24 3.82
C ALA A 31 -5.50 -5.52 5.02
N ALA A 32 -4.22 -5.18 4.90
CA ALA A 32 -3.51 -4.39 5.89
C ALA A 32 -2.67 -3.27 5.25
N THR A 33 -2.53 -2.14 5.95
CA THR A 33 -1.50 -1.14 5.67
C THR A 33 -0.48 -1.15 6.80
N ILE A 34 0.80 -1.31 6.48
CA ILE A 34 1.88 -1.41 7.46
C ILE A 34 2.84 -0.22 7.28
N PHE A 35 2.87 0.68 8.25
CA PHE A 35 3.73 1.87 8.18
C PHE A 35 5.15 1.61 8.66
N ALA A 36 5.35 0.69 9.61
CA ALA A 36 6.68 0.36 10.10
C ALA A 36 7.57 -0.21 8.99
N ALA A 37 8.88 -0.02 9.11
CA ALA A 37 9.86 -0.59 8.18
C ALA A 37 10.02 -2.11 8.29
N CYS A 38 9.41 -2.74 9.30
CA CYS A 38 9.50 -4.19 9.54
C CYS A 38 10.95 -4.69 9.64
N TYR A 39 11.77 -3.88 10.30
CA TYR A 39 13.17 -4.15 10.61
C TYR A 39 13.37 -4.22 12.14
N LEU A 40 14.24 -5.12 12.59
CA LEU A 40 14.73 -5.24 13.96
C LEU A 40 16.26 -5.25 13.94
N ASP A 41 16.91 -4.65 14.95
CA ASP A 41 18.38 -4.53 15.00
C ASP A 41 19.08 -5.89 15.12
N ASP A 42 18.51 -6.80 15.90
CA ASP A 42 19.03 -8.17 16.13
C ASP A 42 18.05 -9.21 15.55
N ASP A 43 17.80 -9.14 14.24
CA ASP A 43 16.84 -10.02 13.55
C ASP A 43 17.51 -11.25 12.94
N ASP A 44 17.18 -12.42 13.45
CA ASP A 44 17.61 -13.69 12.87
C ASP A 44 16.87 -14.00 11.56
N SER A 45 17.52 -14.76 10.67
CA SER A 45 16.89 -15.20 9.43
C SER A 45 15.84 -16.31 9.69
N PRO A 46 14.65 -16.26 9.06
CA PRO A 46 14.19 -15.21 8.15
C PRO A 46 13.85 -13.91 8.90
N HIS A 47 14.32 -12.78 8.37
CA HIS A 47 14.03 -11.45 8.93
C HIS A 47 12.51 -11.18 9.00
N LEU A 48 12.11 -10.29 9.89
CA LEU A 48 10.73 -9.90 10.17
C LEU A 48 9.94 -9.56 8.91
N SER A 49 10.52 -8.81 7.98
CA SER A 49 9.88 -8.48 6.71
C SER A 49 9.52 -9.72 5.87
N ALA A 50 10.40 -10.72 5.83
CA ALA A 50 10.16 -11.98 5.14
C ALA A 50 9.11 -12.84 5.85
N ARG A 51 9.12 -12.88 7.19
CA ARG A 51 8.09 -13.59 7.97
C ARG A 51 6.70 -12.97 7.76
N ILE A 52 6.60 -11.64 7.81
CA ILE A 52 5.37 -10.88 7.54
C ILE A 52 4.87 -11.15 6.11
N ALA A 53 5.76 -11.07 5.12
CA ALA A 53 5.41 -11.32 3.72
C ALA A 53 4.84 -12.73 3.53
N ALA A 54 5.52 -13.75 4.07
CA ALA A 54 5.09 -15.14 3.98
C ALA A 54 3.71 -15.37 4.63
N LYS A 55 3.53 -14.91 5.88
CA LYS A 55 2.26 -15.03 6.62
C LYS A 55 1.09 -14.37 5.89
N ALA A 56 1.29 -13.14 5.42
CA ALA A 56 0.24 -12.40 4.73
C ALA A 56 -0.10 -13.02 3.37
N ALA A 57 0.91 -13.46 2.60
CA ALA A 57 0.71 -14.15 1.33
C ALA A 57 -0.01 -15.49 1.50
N GLU A 58 0.38 -16.31 2.48
CA GLU A 58 -0.28 -17.59 2.80
C GLU A 58 -1.75 -17.39 3.19
N ALA A 59 -2.04 -16.32 3.93
CA ALA A 59 -3.41 -15.95 4.30
C ALA A 59 -4.23 -15.33 3.16
N GLY A 60 -3.64 -15.05 1.99
CA GLY A 60 -4.28 -14.33 0.90
C GLY A 60 -4.64 -12.88 1.26
N MET A 61 -3.93 -12.28 2.23
CA MET A 61 -4.18 -10.93 2.70
C MET A 61 -3.39 -9.92 1.87
N ALA A 62 -4.06 -8.91 1.30
CA ALA A 62 -3.39 -7.82 0.61
C ALA A 62 -2.62 -6.92 1.59
N VAL A 63 -1.45 -6.43 1.19
CA VAL A 63 -0.61 -5.57 2.05
C VAL A 63 -0.13 -4.34 1.29
N CYS A 64 -0.50 -3.16 1.78
CA CYS A 64 0.14 -1.90 1.41
C CYS A 64 1.34 -1.65 2.35
N GLY A 65 2.53 -1.50 1.76
CA GLY A 65 3.80 -1.43 2.48
C GLY A 65 4.52 -2.77 2.53
N ALA A 66 5.34 -3.05 3.55
CA ALA A 66 5.72 -2.21 4.69
C ALA A 66 6.45 -0.91 4.29
N ASN A 67 6.81 -0.07 5.27
CA ASN A 67 7.52 1.19 5.03
C ASN A 67 6.86 2.11 3.99
N CYS A 68 5.54 2.21 4.01
CA CYS A 68 4.80 3.06 3.09
C CYS A 68 4.27 4.33 3.77
N MET A 69 3.83 5.28 2.95
CA MET A 69 2.99 6.40 3.40
C MET A 69 1.48 6.15 3.28
N GLY A 70 1.07 4.96 2.84
CA GLY A 70 -0.33 4.58 2.66
C GLY A 70 -0.90 5.02 1.31
N PHE A 71 -2.20 5.28 1.24
CA PHE A 71 -2.90 5.56 -0.01
C PHE A 71 -4.13 6.46 0.15
N TYR A 72 -4.56 7.02 -0.97
CA TYR A 72 -5.79 7.78 -1.11
C TYR A 72 -6.62 7.26 -2.28
N THR A 73 -7.92 7.10 -2.05
CA THR A 73 -8.91 6.79 -3.09
C THR A 73 -10.04 7.83 -3.03
N PRO A 74 -9.87 9.00 -3.69
CA PRO A 74 -10.81 10.11 -3.60
C PRO A 74 -12.25 9.72 -3.97
N SER A 75 -12.42 8.83 -4.95
CA SER A 75 -13.72 8.33 -5.39
C SER A 75 -14.52 7.69 -4.25
N ALA A 76 -13.84 6.90 -3.41
CA ALA A 76 -14.36 6.22 -2.23
C ALA A 76 -14.34 7.09 -0.95
N GLY A 77 -13.73 8.28 -0.99
CA GLY A 77 -13.55 9.12 0.19
C GLY A 77 -12.58 8.55 1.23
N LEU A 78 -11.80 7.53 0.87
CA LEU A 78 -10.91 6.82 1.78
C LEU A 78 -9.50 7.40 1.73
N ARG A 79 -8.94 7.63 2.92
CA ARG A 79 -7.59 8.14 3.14
C ARG A 79 -6.93 7.34 4.25
N VAL A 80 -5.91 6.58 3.92
CA VAL A 80 -5.08 5.85 4.88
C VAL A 80 -3.67 6.37 4.71
N ALA A 81 -3.19 7.21 5.61
CA ALA A 81 -1.85 7.78 5.48
C ALA A 81 -1.14 7.90 6.81
N SER A 82 0.20 7.77 6.77
CA SER A 82 1.07 7.96 7.94
C SER A 82 1.31 9.43 8.28
N ALA A 83 0.87 10.36 7.43
CA ALA A 83 0.98 11.80 7.59
C ALA A 83 -0.34 12.51 7.29
N VAL A 84 -0.39 13.80 7.60
CA VAL A 84 -1.57 14.65 7.32
C VAL A 84 -1.86 14.63 5.83
N SER A 85 -3.08 14.22 5.47
CA SER A 85 -3.51 14.18 4.07
C SER A 85 -3.73 15.58 3.51
N PRO A 86 -3.46 15.81 2.21
CA PRO A 86 -3.63 17.12 1.58
C PRO A 86 -5.06 17.65 1.68
N SER A 87 -5.18 18.96 1.96
CA SER A 87 -6.43 19.71 1.88
C SER A 87 -6.72 20.02 0.42
N GLY A 88 -7.69 19.31 -0.17
CA GLY A 88 -8.11 19.52 -1.56
C GLY A 88 -7.79 18.38 -2.52
N LEU A 89 -7.55 17.16 -2.02
CA LEU A 89 -7.46 15.97 -2.86
C LEU A 89 -8.72 15.82 -3.75
N GLN A 90 -8.55 15.88 -5.06
CA GLN A 90 -9.65 15.82 -6.04
C GLN A 90 -9.82 14.42 -6.61
N LYS A 91 -11.07 14.08 -6.97
CA LYS A 91 -11.36 12.95 -7.86
C LYS A 91 -10.85 13.29 -9.26
N GLY A 92 -10.24 12.33 -9.95
CA GLY A 92 -9.81 12.49 -11.34
C GLY A 92 -9.24 11.19 -11.88
N GLY A 93 -8.69 11.24 -13.10
CA GLY A 93 -8.30 10.03 -13.84
C GLY A 93 -6.88 9.54 -13.64
N ILE A 94 -6.16 10.00 -12.60
CA ILE A 94 -4.76 9.63 -12.39
C ILE A 94 -4.64 8.52 -11.35
N ALA A 95 -4.05 7.38 -11.72
CA ALA A 95 -3.52 6.42 -10.76
C ALA A 95 -2.03 6.71 -10.56
N TRP A 96 -1.67 7.26 -9.39
CA TRP A 96 -0.29 7.56 -9.01
C TRP A 96 0.25 6.48 -8.08
N ILE A 97 1.21 5.69 -8.53
CA ILE A 97 1.78 4.56 -7.80
C ILE A 97 3.27 4.83 -7.59
N ALA A 98 3.69 4.97 -6.33
CA ALA A 98 5.07 5.33 -6.00
C ALA A 98 5.64 4.46 -4.88
N GLN A 99 6.78 3.82 -5.10
CA GLN A 99 7.46 3.06 -4.05
C GLN A 99 7.99 3.99 -2.95
N SER A 100 8.56 5.12 -3.34
CA SER A 100 9.03 6.15 -2.41
C SER A 100 7.88 6.98 -1.82
N GLY A 101 7.89 7.17 -0.49
CA GLY A 101 6.96 8.05 0.20
C GLY A 101 7.10 9.53 -0.16
N SER A 102 8.32 10.00 -0.41
CA SER A 102 8.54 11.40 -0.81
C SER A 102 8.03 11.67 -2.24
N ALA A 103 8.26 10.72 -3.15
CA ALA A 103 7.69 10.76 -4.49
C ALA A 103 6.15 10.66 -4.46
N PHE A 104 5.61 9.75 -3.64
CA PHE A 104 4.16 9.67 -3.38
C PHE A 104 3.61 11.03 -2.98
N SER A 105 4.24 11.71 -2.02
CA SER A 105 3.76 12.99 -1.48
C SER A 105 3.87 14.15 -2.47
N ALA A 106 4.75 14.06 -3.47
CA ALA A 106 5.04 15.16 -4.37
C ALA A 106 3.81 15.60 -5.20
N LEU A 107 3.04 14.67 -5.77
CA LEU A 107 1.89 15.04 -6.61
C LEU A 107 0.66 15.44 -5.78
N PRO A 108 0.18 14.65 -4.80
CA PRO A 108 -1.04 14.95 -4.06
C PRO A 108 -0.94 16.22 -3.20
N ASN A 109 0.27 16.60 -2.75
CA ASN A 109 0.44 17.79 -1.90
C ASN A 109 0.80 19.08 -2.65
N ASN A 110 1.37 19.01 -3.86
CA ASN A 110 1.87 20.22 -4.53
C ASN A 110 0.98 20.74 -5.67
N ASP A 111 0.25 19.90 -6.40
CA ASP A 111 -0.59 20.36 -7.52
C ASP A 111 -2.07 20.02 -7.32
N ARG A 112 -2.85 21.03 -6.89
CA ARG A 112 -4.31 20.90 -6.65
C ARG A 112 -5.14 20.67 -7.92
N ARG A 113 -4.55 20.79 -9.12
CA ARG A 113 -5.22 20.53 -10.39
C ARG A 113 -5.23 19.04 -10.75
N LEU A 114 -4.37 18.24 -10.11
CA LEU A 114 -4.33 16.81 -10.32
C LEU A 114 -5.45 16.14 -9.50
N GLY A 115 -6.23 15.32 -10.18
CA GLY A 115 -7.26 14.49 -9.56
C GLY A 115 -6.92 13.02 -9.72
N PHE A 116 -7.13 12.24 -8.66
CA PHE A 116 -6.67 10.85 -8.58
C PHE A 116 -7.83 9.86 -8.53
N THR A 117 -7.66 8.73 -9.20
CA THR A 117 -8.43 7.50 -8.92
C THR A 117 -7.82 6.80 -7.71
N LEU A 118 -6.49 6.71 -7.72
CA LEU A 118 -5.64 6.17 -6.67
C LEU A 118 -4.38 7.02 -6.57
N ALA A 119 -3.95 7.33 -5.35
CA ALA A 119 -2.56 7.71 -5.09
C ALA A 119 -2.06 6.77 -4.00
N VAL A 120 -0.99 6.03 -4.24
CA VAL A 120 -0.48 5.03 -3.28
C VAL A 120 1.03 5.11 -3.16
N SER A 121 1.50 5.08 -1.92
CA SER A 121 2.86 4.74 -1.57
C SER A 121 2.92 3.23 -1.36
N THR A 122 3.56 2.47 -2.25
CA THR A 122 3.58 1.00 -2.16
C THR A 122 4.65 0.50 -1.18
N GLY A 123 5.66 1.33 -0.91
CA GLY A 123 6.72 1.02 0.05
C GLY A 123 7.53 -0.19 -0.39
N MET A 124 7.72 -1.12 0.55
CA MET A 124 8.52 -2.33 0.31
C MET A 124 7.82 -3.36 -0.57
N GLU A 125 6.51 -3.27 -0.80
CA GLU A 125 5.74 -4.26 -1.59
C GLU A 125 5.96 -5.69 -1.07
N LEU A 126 5.66 -5.92 0.21
CA LEU A 126 5.84 -7.24 0.83
C LEU A 126 4.93 -8.30 0.23
N VAL A 127 3.73 -7.89 -0.22
CA VAL A 127 2.76 -8.77 -0.88
C VAL A 127 2.22 -8.09 -2.13
N THR A 128 1.55 -6.95 -1.98
CA THR A 128 0.94 -6.23 -3.11
C THR A 128 2.00 -5.37 -3.80
N THR A 129 2.28 -5.70 -5.04
CA THR A 129 3.32 -5.11 -5.89
C THR A 129 2.76 -3.96 -6.74
N VAL A 130 3.66 -3.20 -7.37
CA VAL A 130 3.27 -2.21 -8.39
C VAL A 130 2.42 -2.82 -9.51
N ALA A 131 2.67 -4.08 -9.91
CA ALA A 131 1.90 -4.74 -10.96
C ALA A 131 0.43 -4.94 -10.54
N ASP A 132 0.19 -5.31 -9.29
CA ASP A 132 -1.16 -5.48 -8.74
C ASP A 132 -1.94 -4.16 -8.72
N TYR A 133 -1.28 -3.06 -8.32
CA TYR A 133 -1.90 -1.73 -8.35
C TYR A 133 -2.16 -1.25 -9.78
N MET A 134 -1.28 -1.58 -10.74
CA MET A 134 -1.50 -1.27 -12.15
C MET A 134 -2.70 -2.04 -12.70
N ASP A 135 -2.76 -3.36 -12.48
CA ASP A 135 -3.88 -4.19 -12.89
C ASP A 135 -5.20 -3.68 -12.31
N TRP A 136 -5.24 -3.39 -11.01
CA TRP A 136 -6.42 -2.76 -10.40
C TRP A 136 -6.78 -1.44 -11.08
N ALA A 137 -5.81 -0.57 -11.33
CA ALA A 137 -6.04 0.75 -11.92
C ALA A 137 -6.58 0.68 -13.36
N LEU A 138 -6.13 -0.30 -14.14
CA LEU A 138 -6.61 -0.56 -15.51
C LEU A 138 -8.09 -0.95 -15.56
N HIS A 139 -8.59 -1.60 -14.50
CA HIS A 139 -9.99 -1.99 -14.40
C HIS A 139 -10.92 -0.84 -13.97
N GLN A 140 -10.38 0.31 -13.57
CA GLN A 140 -11.19 1.44 -13.14
C GLN A 140 -11.60 2.33 -14.32
N PRO A 141 -12.91 2.51 -14.58
CA PRO A 141 -13.39 3.25 -15.74
C PRO A 141 -12.99 4.73 -15.69
N GLU A 142 -12.69 5.28 -14.51
CA GLU A 142 -12.21 6.65 -14.37
C GLU A 142 -10.71 6.81 -14.65
N THR A 143 -9.90 5.74 -14.56
CA THR A 143 -8.44 5.83 -14.77
C THR A 143 -8.16 6.12 -16.25
N ARG A 144 -7.41 7.20 -16.49
CA ARG A 144 -6.96 7.66 -17.81
C ARG A 144 -5.45 7.61 -17.96
N VAL A 145 -4.74 7.75 -16.85
CA VAL A 145 -3.27 7.78 -16.80
C VAL A 145 -2.81 7.02 -15.57
N ILE A 146 -1.84 6.12 -15.77
CA ILE A 146 -1.07 5.51 -14.69
C ILE A 146 0.30 6.18 -14.66
N GLY A 147 0.62 6.83 -13.55
CA GLY A 147 1.93 7.41 -13.28
C GLY A 147 2.69 6.55 -12.27
N LEU A 148 3.96 6.29 -12.54
CA LEU A 148 4.78 5.35 -11.78
C LEU A 148 6.05 6.04 -11.24
N PHE A 149 6.38 5.77 -9.99
CA PHE A 149 7.74 5.94 -9.45
C PHE A 149 8.19 4.58 -8.90
N VAL A 150 9.09 3.91 -9.62
CA VAL A 150 9.50 2.53 -9.34
C VAL A 150 11.02 2.44 -9.23
N GLU A 151 11.49 1.91 -8.12
CA GLU A 151 12.88 1.59 -7.81
C GLU A 151 13.20 0.13 -8.12
N THR A 152 12.22 -0.78 -7.98
CA THR A 152 12.39 -2.21 -8.28
C THR A 152 11.07 -2.83 -8.73
N ILE A 153 11.10 -3.60 -9.82
CA ILE A 153 9.95 -4.40 -10.27
C ILE A 153 10.06 -5.79 -9.64
N ARG A 154 9.20 -6.09 -8.65
CA ARG A 154 9.21 -7.38 -7.92
C ARG A 154 8.56 -8.52 -8.69
N ASP A 155 7.54 -8.21 -9.49
CA ASP A 155 6.91 -9.13 -10.43
C ASP A 155 7.05 -8.60 -11.87
N PRO A 156 8.15 -8.93 -12.56
CA PRO A 156 8.35 -8.50 -13.95
C PRO A 156 7.30 -9.04 -14.92
N ALA A 157 6.77 -10.25 -14.66
CA ALA A 157 5.80 -10.88 -15.55
C ALA A 157 4.44 -10.18 -15.46
N GLY A 158 3.91 -9.98 -14.25
CA GLY A 158 2.69 -9.21 -14.04
C GLY A 158 2.82 -7.76 -14.50
N PHE A 159 3.97 -7.13 -14.26
CA PHE A 159 4.22 -5.77 -14.74
C PHE A 159 4.15 -5.65 -16.26
N LEU A 160 4.75 -6.59 -17.00
CA LEU A 160 4.69 -6.61 -18.46
C LEU A 160 3.27 -6.88 -18.99
N GLN A 161 2.45 -7.64 -18.26
CA GLN A 161 1.05 -7.87 -18.64
C GLN A 161 0.17 -6.64 -18.45
N ALA A 162 0.51 -5.78 -17.48
CA ALA A 162 -0.22 -4.57 -17.15
C ALA A 162 0.25 -3.32 -17.95
N LEU A 163 1.21 -3.46 -18.87
CA LEU A 163 1.65 -2.41 -19.80
C LEU A 163 0.82 -2.40 -21.08
#